data_AF-A0A3E3E1N5-F1
#
_entry.id   AF-A0A3E3E1N5-F1
#
_cell.length_a   1.000
_cell.length_b   1.000
_cell.length_c   1.000
_cell.angle_alpha   90.00
_cell.angle_beta   90.00
_cell.angle_gamma   90.00
#
_symmetry.space_group_name_H-M   'P 1'
#
loop_
_entity.id
_entity.type
_entity.pdbx_description
1 polymer ?
#
loop_
_entity_poly.entity_id
_entity_poly.type
_entity_poly.pdbx_seq_one_letter_code
_entity_poly.pdbx_strand_id
1 'polypeptide(L)'
;MNIKKELSKPYLMNEKISFTRNQLEECEMYIDRLSPFLFCENTNKNQKEFTNKDQIINLFIYRERLINEVNTLYKHKLDVCDLIDSLENELDKLIMKKHYLSYESWTKISEDLSMTYQTVYTHHKKSLKELERMFSYKKQI
;
A
#
# COMPACT_ATOMS: atom_id res chain seq x y z
N MET A 1 17.46 7.84 -13.54
CA MET A 1 16.66 7.11 -12.52
C MET A 1 15.99 5.94 -13.23
N ASN A 2 15.91 4.77 -12.61
CA ASN A 2 15.34 3.60 -13.27
C ASN A 2 13.84 3.54 -12.92
N ILE A 3 12.95 3.86 -13.85
CA ILE A 3 11.49 3.82 -13.62
C ILE A 3 11.01 2.44 -13.22
N LYS A 4 11.70 1.39 -13.67
CA LYS A 4 11.46 0.05 -13.17
C LYS A 4 11.65 -0.02 -11.66
N LYS A 5 12.56 0.73 -11.03
CA LYS A 5 12.73 0.75 -9.55
C LYS A 5 11.61 1.50 -8.83
N GLU A 6 11.10 2.59 -9.41
CA GLU A 6 9.92 3.32 -8.90
C GLU A 6 8.67 2.42 -8.95
N LEU A 7 8.51 1.70 -10.07
CA LEU A 7 7.44 0.73 -10.25
C LEU A 7 7.66 -0.55 -9.42
N SER A 8 8.92 -0.97 -9.23
CA SER A 8 9.30 -2.24 -8.60
C SER A 8 9.50 -2.11 -7.10
N LYS A 9 8.40 -1.96 -6.36
CA LYS A 9 8.29 -2.45 -4.98
C LYS A 9 6.95 -3.16 -4.72
N PRO A 10 6.45 -4.04 -5.60
CA PRO A 10 5.02 -4.29 -5.66
C PRO A 10 4.58 -5.30 -4.59
N TYR A 11 5.20 -6.48 -4.61
CA TYR A 11 4.84 -7.60 -3.74
C TYR A 11 5.06 -7.29 -2.26
N LEU A 12 6.25 -6.80 -1.90
CA LEU A 12 6.54 -6.43 -0.52
C LEU A 12 5.62 -5.33 0.00
N MET A 13 5.10 -4.47 -0.88
CA MET A 13 4.22 -3.38 -0.48
C MET A 13 2.79 -3.87 -0.24
N ASN A 14 2.29 -4.83 -1.03
CA ASN A 14 1.00 -5.46 -0.74
C ASN A 14 1.00 -6.17 0.61
N GLU A 15 2.02 -7.00 0.83
CA GLU A 15 2.20 -7.76 2.06
C GLU A 15 2.35 -6.81 3.27
N LYS A 16 3.03 -5.67 3.08
CA LYS A 16 3.09 -4.63 4.11
C LYS A 16 1.72 -4.01 4.38
N ILE A 17 0.96 -3.66 3.34
CA ILE A 17 -0.38 -3.08 3.53
C ILE A 17 -1.30 -4.06 4.28
N SER A 18 -1.31 -5.34 3.89
CA SER A 18 -2.12 -6.36 4.58
C SER A 18 -1.66 -6.56 6.01
N PHE A 19 -0.34 -6.68 6.23
CA PHE A 19 0.23 -6.81 7.57
C PHE A 19 -0.09 -5.63 8.49
N THR A 20 0.14 -4.39 8.03
CA THR A 20 -0.13 -3.18 8.81
C THR A 20 -1.63 -3.02 9.09
N ARG A 21 -2.51 -3.44 8.18
CA ARG A 21 -3.96 -3.50 8.43
C ARG A 21 -4.34 -4.48 9.51
N ASN A 22 -3.78 -5.69 9.49
CA ASN A 22 -4.04 -6.68 10.53
C ASN A 22 -3.59 -6.15 11.90
N GLN A 23 -2.44 -5.49 11.97
CA GLN A 23 -1.97 -4.84 13.20
C GLN A 23 -2.92 -3.71 13.66
N LEU A 24 -3.51 -2.97 12.72
CA LEU A 24 -4.48 -1.93 13.04
C LEU A 24 -5.76 -2.54 13.61
N GLU A 25 -6.28 -3.60 13.00
CA GLU A 25 -7.46 -4.33 13.51
C GLU A 25 -7.20 -4.89 14.92
N GLU A 26 -6.04 -5.52 15.15
CA GLU A 26 -5.65 -5.97 16.49
C GLU A 26 -5.62 -4.80 17.48
N CYS A 27 -5.06 -3.66 17.09
CA CYS A 27 -4.98 -2.47 17.93
C CYS A 27 -6.37 -1.94 18.32
N GLU A 28 -7.28 -1.84 17.35
CA GLU A 28 -8.67 -1.41 17.59
C GLU A 28 -9.39 -2.39 18.54
N MET A 29 -9.22 -3.70 18.35
CA MET A 29 -9.78 -4.72 19.26
C MET A 29 -9.27 -4.56 20.71
N TYR A 30 -8.00 -4.20 20.90
CA TYR A 30 -7.46 -3.94 22.24
C TYR A 30 -8.01 -2.65 22.84
N ILE A 31 -8.15 -1.59 22.04
CA ILE A 31 -8.75 -0.31 22.48
C ILE A 31 -10.20 -0.56 22.90
N ASP A 32 -11.01 -1.24 22.10
CA ASP A 32 -12.40 -1.56 22.41
C ASP A 32 -12.55 -2.38 23.68
N ARG A 33 -11.63 -3.34 23.90
CA ARG A 33 -11.60 -4.14 25.14
C ARG A 33 -11.26 -3.31 26.36
N LEU A 34 -10.35 -2.35 26.24
CA LEU A 34 -9.81 -1.59 27.37
C LEU A 34 -10.61 -0.31 27.67
N SER A 35 -11.31 0.25 26.68
CA SER A 35 -12.08 1.50 26.77
C SER A 35 -13.12 1.53 27.91
N PRO A 36 -13.89 0.45 28.21
CA PRO A 36 -14.83 0.44 29.34
C PRO A 36 -14.16 0.69 30.70
N PHE A 37 -12.88 0.28 30.86
CA PHE A 37 -12.16 0.45 32.11
C PHE A 37 -11.69 1.90 32.36
N LEU A 38 -11.80 2.80 31.37
CA LEU A 38 -11.49 4.22 31.53
C LEU A 38 -12.56 4.97 32.34
N PHE A 39 -13.82 4.52 32.25
CA PHE A 39 -14.98 5.20 32.83
C PHE A 39 -15.43 4.59 34.16
N CYS A 40 -14.85 3.44 34.55
CA CYS A 40 -15.04 2.90 35.89
C CYS A 40 -14.30 3.76 36.91
N GLU A 41 -15.03 4.64 37.59
CA GLU A 41 -14.56 5.30 38.81
C GLU A 41 -14.49 4.27 39.94
N ASN A 42 -13.35 3.58 40.12
CA ASN A 42 -13.15 2.87 41.39
C ASN A 42 -12.76 3.89 42.46
N THR A 43 -13.48 3.88 43.57
CA THR A 43 -13.21 4.71 44.75
C THR A 43 -11.85 4.42 45.41
N ASN A 44 -11.10 3.44 44.91
CA ASN A 44 -9.76 3.09 45.37
C ASN A 44 -8.75 3.32 44.22
N LYS A 45 -8.10 4.49 44.23
CA LYS A 45 -7.01 4.88 43.32
C LYS A 45 -5.84 3.89 43.44
N ASN A 46 -5.88 2.80 42.69
CA ASN A 46 -4.84 1.77 42.65
C ASN A 46 -3.94 1.97 41.42
N GLN A 47 -2.65 1.61 41.53
CA GLN A 47 -1.66 1.66 40.44
C GLN A 47 -2.15 1.02 39.12
N LYS A 48 -3.05 0.03 39.18
CA LYS A 48 -3.68 -0.62 38.01
C LYS A 48 -4.46 0.34 37.11
N GLU A 49 -5.12 1.37 37.65
CA GLU A 49 -5.87 2.34 36.82
C GLU A 49 -4.94 3.24 36.00
N PHE A 50 -3.79 3.64 36.56
CA PHE A 50 -2.77 4.39 35.83
C PHE A 50 -2.16 3.54 34.71
N THR A 51 -1.85 2.28 35.00
CA THR A 51 -1.30 1.35 34.00
C THR A 51 -2.25 1.12 32.81
N ASN A 52 -3.56 0.99 33.05
CA ASN A 52 -4.54 0.82 31.97
C ASN A 52 -4.69 2.09 31.12
N LYS A 53 -4.65 3.28 31.74
CA LYS A 53 -4.70 4.57 31.01
C LYS A 53 -3.47 4.76 30.12
N ASP A 54 -2.28 4.51 30.64
CA ASP A 54 -1.03 4.62 29.87
C ASP A 54 -0.98 3.60 28.73
N GLN A 55 -1.49 2.38 28.95
CA GLN A 55 -1.62 1.37 27.89
C GLN A 55 -2.54 1.82 26.76
N ILE A 56 -3.71 2.39 27.08
CA ILE A 56 -4.64 2.90 26.07
C ILE A 56 -4.06 4.08 25.30
N ILE A 57 -3.37 5.01 25.98
CA ILE A 57 -2.68 6.12 25.31
C ILE A 57 -1.64 5.59 24.32
N ASN A 58 -0.82 4.61 24.74
CA ASN A 58 0.18 4.00 23.87
C ASN A 58 -0.45 3.26 22.67
N LEU A 59 -1.60 2.60 22.87
CA LEU A 59 -2.36 1.99 21.77
C LEU A 59 -2.87 3.04 20.78
N PHE A 60 -3.41 4.17 21.23
CA PHE A 60 -3.81 5.26 20.33
C PHE A 60 -2.62 5.82 19.53
N ILE A 61 -1.47 6.04 20.17
CA ILE A 61 -0.26 6.50 19.48
C ILE A 61 0.18 5.48 18.42
N TYR A 62 0.17 4.19 18.75
CA TYR A 62 0.53 3.13 17.82
C TYR A 62 -0.46 3.02 16.65
N ARG A 63 -1.76 3.10 16.92
CA ARG A 63 -2.83 3.17 15.92
C ARG A 63 -2.61 4.29 14.92
N GLU A 64 -2.37 5.51 15.39
CA GLU A 64 -2.10 6.66 14.51
C GLU A 64 -0.85 6.45 13.65
N ARG A 65 0.20 5.83 14.20
CA ARG A 65 1.39 5.46 13.42
C ARG A 65 1.06 4.45 12.33
N LEU A 66 0.28 3.41 12.61
CA LEU A 66 -0.14 2.40 11.64
C LEU A 66 -0.98 3.03 10.52
N ILE A 67 -1.92 3.92 10.86
CA ILE A 67 -2.73 4.66 9.88
C ILE A 67 -1.83 5.49 8.94
N ASN A 68 -0.87 6.22 9.50
CA ASN A 68 0.08 7.01 8.71
C ASN A 68 0.96 6.15 7.79
N GLU A 69 1.36 4.97 8.26
CA GLU A 69 2.11 4.01 7.44
C GLU A 69 1.26 3.49 6.28
N VAL A 70 0.01 3.08 6.53
CA VAL A 70 -0.94 2.66 5.48
C VAL A 70 -1.18 3.78 4.47
N ASN A 71 -1.39 5.02 4.92
CA ASN A 71 -1.59 6.17 4.05
C ASN A 71 -0.37 6.44 3.16
N THR A 72 0.84 6.31 3.71
CA THR A 72 2.09 6.47 2.94
C THR A 72 2.22 5.40 1.85
N LEU A 73 1.87 4.15 2.18
CA LEU A 73 1.86 3.05 1.22
C LEU A 73 0.81 3.27 0.12
N TYR A 74 -0.38 3.75 0.47
CA TYR A 74 -1.42 4.10 -0.51
C TYR A 74 -1.04 5.26 -1.40
N LYS A 75 -0.39 6.29 -0.85
CA LYS A 75 0.13 7.41 -1.64
C LYS A 75 1.09 6.92 -2.72
N HIS A 76 2.02 6.02 -2.38
CA HIS A 76 2.90 5.43 -3.38
C HIS A 76 2.12 4.61 -4.43
N LYS A 77 1.06 3.88 -4.06
CA LYS A 77 0.21 3.18 -5.05
C LYS A 77 -0.51 4.17 -5.98
N LEU A 78 -0.96 5.31 -5.45
CA LEU A 78 -1.57 6.38 -6.24
C LEU A 78 -0.56 6.99 -7.22
N ASP A 79 0.64 7.34 -6.75
CA ASP A 79 1.70 7.89 -7.61
C ASP A 79 2.04 6.93 -8.78
N VAL A 80 2.08 5.62 -8.51
CA VAL A 80 2.27 4.59 -9.54
C VAL A 80 1.07 4.48 -10.47
N CYS A 81 -0.16 4.59 -9.95
CA CYS A 81 -1.38 4.55 -10.76
C CYS A 81 -1.42 5.73 -11.73
N ASP A 82 -1.18 6.95 -11.24
CA ASP A 82 -1.17 8.18 -12.03
C ASP A 82 -0.10 8.12 -13.12
N LEU A 83 1.05 7.54 -12.79
CA LEU A 83 2.10 7.31 -13.77
C LEU A 83 1.66 6.32 -14.86
N ILE A 84 1.05 5.20 -14.50
CA ILE A 84 0.56 4.23 -15.48
C ILE A 84 -0.55 4.85 -16.33
N ASP A 85 -1.42 5.65 -15.72
CA ASP A 85 -2.53 6.33 -16.40
C ASP A 85 -2.08 7.38 -17.42
N SER A 86 -0.82 7.83 -17.35
CA SER A 86 -0.24 8.71 -18.38
C SER A 86 0.12 8.02 -19.69
N LEU A 87 0.11 6.69 -19.75
CA LEU A 87 0.30 5.95 -21.01
C LEU A 87 -0.84 6.25 -21.99
N GLU A 88 -0.60 6.14 -23.29
CA GLU A 88 -1.68 6.36 -24.28
C GLU A 88 -2.55 5.13 -24.48
N ASN A 89 -1.96 3.93 -24.45
CA ASN A 89 -2.63 2.70 -24.83
C ASN A 89 -3.30 1.99 -23.63
N GLU A 90 -4.60 1.73 -23.73
CA GLU A 90 -5.39 1.12 -22.65
C GLU A 90 -4.96 -0.32 -22.29
N LEU A 91 -4.51 -1.11 -23.27
CA LEU A 91 -4.01 -2.46 -23.02
C LEU A 91 -2.66 -2.39 -22.26
N ASP A 92 -1.79 -1.47 -22.66
CA ASP A 92 -0.53 -1.18 -21.98
C ASP A 92 -0.78 -0.74 -20.52
N LYS A 93 -1.77 0.14 -20.28
CA LYS A 93 -2.21 0.51 -18.93
C LYS A 93 -2.68 -0.71 -18.14
N LEU A 94 -3.57 -1.52 -18.71
CA LEU A 94 -4.15 -2.67 -18.03
C LEU A 94 -3.08 -3.69 -17.61
N ILE A 95 -2.16 -4.02 -18.52
CA ILE A 95 -1.03 -4.92 -18.24
C ILE A 95 -0.17 -4.37 -17.10
N MET A 96 0.15 -3.08 -17.15
CA MET A 96 0.96 -2.42 -16.14
C MET A 96 0.25 -2.37 -14.78
N LYS A 97 -1.05 -2.06 -14.73
CA LYS A 97 -1.85 -2.05 -13.49
C LYS A 97 -1.96 -3.45 -12.88
N LYS A 98 -2.25 -4.47 -13.68
CA LYS A 98 -2.28 -5.87 -13.21
C LYS A 98 -0.95 -6.29 -12.58
N HIS A 99 0.17 -5.94 -13.20
CA HIS A 99 1.47 -6.31 -12.66
C HIS A 99 1.89 -5.46 -11.44
N TYR A 100 1.77 -4.13 -11.51
CA TYR A 100 2.35 -3.23 -10.51
C TYR A 100 1.38 -2.80 -9.39
N LEU A 101 0.07 -2.87 -9.60
CA LEU A 101 -0.95 -2.51 -8.59
C LEU A 101 -1.67 -3.72 -8.01
N SER A 102 -1.91 -4.74 -8.83
CA SER A 102 -2.56 -6.01 -8.43
C SER A 102 -1.56 -7.15 -8.19
N TYR A 103 -0.27 -6.95 -8.50
CA TYR A 103 0.81 -7.88 -8.18
C TYR A 103 0.68 -9.26 -8.85
N GLU A 104 0.01 -9.29 -10.00
CA GLU A 104 -0.16 -10.49 -10.79
C GLU A 104 1.15 -10.89 -11.48
N SER A 105 1.40 -12.20 -11.57
CA SER A 105 2.51 -12.74 -12.35
C SER A 105 2.25 -12.54 -13.85
N TRP A 106 3.31 -12.47 -14.64
CA TRP A 106 3.19 -12.39 -16.10
C TRP A 106 2.39 -13.55 -16.70
N THR A 107 2.52 -14.75 -16.13
CA THR A 107 1.75 -15.93 -16.51
C THR A 107 0.25 -15.71 -16.25
N LYS A 108 -0.11 -15.20 -15.06
CA LYS A 108 -1.50 -14.92 -14.73
C LYS A 108 -2.10 -13.85 -15.65
N ILE A 109 -1.35 -12.80 -15.96
CA ILE A 109 -1.77 -11.75 -16.89
C ILE A 109 -1.96 -12.31 -18.31
N SER A 110 -1.04 -13.17 -18.75
CA SER A 110 -1.11 -13.86 -20.05
C SER A 110 -2.38 -14.72 -20.16
N GLU A 111 -2.70 -15.49 -19.13
CA GLU A 111 -3.94 -16.28 -19.05
C GLU A 111 -5.19 -15.39 -19.06
N ASP A 112 -5.24 -14.38 -18.19
CA ASP A 112 -6.40 -13.48 -18.04
C ASP A 112 -6.70 -12.70 -19.31
N LEU A 113 -5.68 -12.30 -20.07
CA LEU A 113 -5.84 -11.52 -21.30
C LEU A 113 -5.90 -12.40 -22.56
N SER A 114 -5.81 -13.72 -22.42
CA SER A 114 -5.73 -14.66 -23.56
C SER A 114 -4.63 -14.28 -24.57
N MET A 115 -3.49 -13.82 -24.04
CA MET A 115 -2.32 -13.39 -24.81
C MET A 115 -1.14 -14.29 -24.51
N THR A 116 -0.21 -14.44 -25.45
CA THR A 116 1.04 -15.14 -25.15
C THR A 116 1.88 -14.34 -24.16
N TYR A 117 2.68 -15.04 -23.35
CA TYR A 117 3.65 -14.41 -22.46
C TYR A 117 4.54 -13.39 -23.19
N GLN A 118 4.97 -13.74 -24.40
CA GLN A 118 5.82 -12.89 -25.26
C GLN A 118 5.10 -11.60 -25.67
N THR A 119 3.80 -11.69 -25.99
CA THR A 119 2.97 -10.52 -26.31
C THR A 119 2.87 -9.59 -25.10
N VAL A 120 2.51 -10.13 -23.93
CA VAL A 120 2.42 -9.35 -22.67
C VAL A 120 3.75 -8.66 -22.36
N TYR A 121 4.88 -9.36 -22.50
CA TYR A 121 6.19 -8.80 -22.23
C TYR A 121 6.63 -7.74 -23.26
N THR A 122 6.14 -7.84 -24.50
CA THR A 122 6.36 -6.82 -25.54
C THR A 122 5.63 -5.52 -25.19
N HIS A 123 4.36 -5.62 -24.77
CA HIS A 123 3.59 -4.51 -24.24
C HIS A 123 4.30 -3.88 -23.03
N HIS A 124 4.68 -4.69 -22.04
CA HIS A 124 5.43 -4.22 -20.86
C HIS A 124 6.70 -3.43 -21.22
N LYS A 125 7.53 -3.98 -22.12
CA LYS A 125 8.75 -3.29 -22.59
C LYS A 125 8.45 -1.98 -23.30
N LYS A 126 7.38 -1.93 -24.09
CA LYS A 126 6.94 -0.72 -24.78
C LYS A 126 6.51 0.34 -23.76
N SER A 127 5.65 -0.03 -22.80
CA SER A 127 5.19 0.86 -21.73
C SER A 127 6.35 1.44 -20.92
N LEU A 128 7.32 0.62 -20.52
CA LEU A 128 8.49 1.11 -19.78
C LEU A 128 9.27 2.18 -20.55
N LYS A 129 9.48 1.99 -21.86
CA LYS A 129 10.18 2.98 -22.70
C LYS A 129 9.40 4.28 -22.83
N GLU A 130 8.07 4.20 -22.92
CA GLU A 130 7.20 5.37 -23.00
C GLU A 130 7.26 6.19 -21.72
N LEU A 131 7.10 5.54 -20.56
CA LEU A 131 7.24 6.19 -19.26
C LEU A 131 8.64 6.79 -19.06
N GLU A 132 9.69 6.08 -19.49
CA GLU A 132 11.08 6.59 -19.46
C GLU A 132 11.25 7.88 -20.24
N ARG A 133 10.61 8.00 -21.40
CA ARG A 133 10.63 9.24 -22.20
C ARG A 133 9.85 10.36 -21.51
N MET A 134 8.65 10.08 -21.02
CA MET A 134 7.79 11.07 -20.36
C MET A 134 8.45 11.68 -19.12
N PHE A 135 9.08 10.86 -18.28
CA PHE A 135 9.80 11.34 -17.11
C PHE A 135 11.08 12.10 -17.43
N SER A 136 11.83 11.66 -18.45
CA SER A 136 13.05 12.35 -18.85
C SER A 136 12.75 13.76 -19.35
N TYR A 137 11.61 13.94 -20.02
CA TYR A 137 11.13 15.24 -20.50
C TYR A 137 10.70 16.16 -19.35
N LYS A 138 9.93 15.65 -18.36
CA LYS A 138 9.51 16.43 -17.17
C LYS A 138 10.66 16.94 -16.30
N LYS A 139 11.88 16.40 -16.42
CA LYS A 139 13.04 16.83 -15.64
C LYS A 139 13.83 17.98 -16.30
N GLN A 140 13.54 18.31 -17.55
CA GLN A 140 14.23 19.37 -18.31
C GLN A 140 13.48 20.71 -18.26
N ILE A 141 12.27 20.72 -17.72
CA ILE A 141 11.43 21.90 -17.46
C ILE A 141 11.52 22.20 -15.96
#